data_AF-A0A915MJ93-F1
#
_entry.id   AF-A0A915MJ93-F1
#
_cell.length_a   1.000
_cell.length_b   1.000
_cell.length_c   1.000
_cell.angle_alpha   90.00
_cell.angle_beta   90.00
_cell.angle_gamma   90.00
#
_symmetry.space_group_name_H-M   'P 1'
#
loop_
_entity.id
_entity.type
_entity.pdbx_description
1 polymer ?
#
loop_
_entity_poly.entity_id
_entity_poly.type
_entity_poly.pdbx_seq_one_letter_code
_entity_poly.pdbx_strand_id
1 'polypeptide(L)'
;MPNLGTMLGEKWPEEQKEWDNKLDLALNENQNLTSTLASYLLSNGIGSNWVILVFNLRNSENQPSINVHTLANRLNSNIWSVSLNPFCFRHSLTLANNNQDRRIRHSWHEDIESAFQFLGEQISGKEKNISTLFDVIIGIGLLEKIKEMKNPSEKVEKILGRYLLSIETGEGNDIRKEENNEDIVVILAKSALDRGERSPLLKQAVY
;
A
#
# COMPACT_ATOMS: atom_id res chain seq x y z
N MET A 1 21.05 -27.56 -7.01
CA MET A 1 20.20 -26.70 -6.15
C MET A 1 20.48 -27.05 -4.69
N PRO A 2 20.64 -26.07 -3.79
CA PRO A 2 20.76 -26.34 -2.35
C PRO A 2 19.52 -27.10 -1.83
N ASN A 3 19.71 -27.93 -0.81
CA ASN A 3 18.60 -28.67 -0.18
C ASN A 3 17.83 -27.77 0.79
N LEU A 4 16.65 -28.22 1.23
CA LEU A 4 15.76 -27.42 2.09
C LEU A 4 16.42 -27.03 3.44
N GLY A 5 17.28 -27.90 3.99
CA GLY A 5 18.01 -27.61 5.23
C GLY A 5 18.97 -26.44 5.07
N THR A 6 19.73 -26.41 3.98
CA THR A 6 20.61 -25.28 3.63
C THR A 6 19.81 -24.00 3.32
N MET A 7 18.65 -24.12 2.67
CA MET A 7 17.79 -22.97 2.39
C MET A 7 17.27 -22.33 3.68
N LEU A 8 16.71 -23.14 4.58
CA LEU A 8 16.12 -22.67 5.85
C LEU A 8 17.16 -22.23 6.87
N GLY A 9 18.29 -22.93 6.97
CA GLY A 9 19.28 -22.71 8.01
C GLY A 9 20.26 -21.57 7.71
N GLU A 10 20.57 -21.34 6.45
CA GLU A 10 21.67 -20.45 6.04
C GLU A 10 21.20 -19.40 5.03
N LYS A 11 20.71 -19.83 3.86
CA LYS A 11 20.49 -18.91 2.74
C LYS A 11 19.38 -17.89 2.98
N TRP A 12 18.17 -18.32 3.35
CA TRP A 12 17.08 -17.37 3.60
C TRP A 12 17.35 -16.45 4.79
N PRO A 13 17.94 -16.92 5.91
CA PRO A 13 18.38 -16.01 6.98
C PRO A 13 19.43 -14.98 6.55
N GLU A 14 20.41 -15.36 5.74
CA GLU A 14 21.41 -14.42 5.19
C GLU A 14 20.75 -13.40 4.26
N GLU A 15 19.93 -13.86 3.34
CA GLU A 15 19.18 -13.01 2.41
C GLU A 15 18.26 -12.03 3.16
N GLN A 16 17.55 -12.49 4.20
CA GLN A 16 16.72 -11.62 5.03
C GLN A 16 17.55 -10.51 5.70
N LYS A 17 18.76 -10.82 6.20
CA LYS A 17 19.64 -9.79 6.80
C LYS A 17 20.08 -8.75 5.78
N GLU A 18 20.38 -9.17 4.55
CA GLU A 18 20.70 -8.24 3.47
C GLU A 18 19.52 -7.34 3.14
N TRP A 19 18.31 -7.91 3.04
CA TRP A 19 17.08 -7.15 2.86
C TRP A 19 16.85 -6.16 4.00
N ASP A 20 16.98 -6.59 5.26
CA ASP A 20 16.78 -5.71 6.42
C ASP A 20 17.70 -4.49 6.35
N ASN A 21 19.00 -4.69 6.08
CA ASN A 21 19.96 -3.59 5.94
C ASN A 21 19.57 -2.63 4.80
N LYS A 22 19.18 -3.16 3.64
CA LYS A 22 18.79 -2.36 2.47
C LYS A 22 17.49 -1.58 2.73
N LEU A 23 16.52 -2.21 3.37
CA LEU A 23 15.23 -1.60 3.69
C LEU A 23 15.37 -0.51 4.75
N ASP A 24 16.20 -0.72 5.77
CA ASP A 24 16.52 0.31 6.79
C ASP A 24 17.18 1.54 6.15
N LEU A 25 18.10 1.35 5.21
CA LEU A 25 18.70 2.45 4.45
C LEU A 25 17.65 3.19 3.59
N ALA A 26 16.80 2.44 2.87
CA ALA A 26 15.74 3.02 2.04
C ALA A 26 14.67 3.78 2.84
N LEU A 27 14.45 3.45 4.12
CA LEU A 27 13.56 4.19 5.01
C LEU A 27 14.15 5.53 5.48
N ASN A 28 15.49 5.61 5.59
CA ASN A 28 16.23 6.80 6.01
C ASN A 28 16.50 7.79 4.88
N GLU A 29 16.58 7.32 3.63
CA GLU A 29 16.83 8.17 2.47
C GLU A 29 15.54 8.74 1.83
N ASN A 30 15.72 9.79 1.02
CA ASN A 30 14.71 10.60 0.29
C ASN A 30 13.77 9.82 -0.66
N GLN A 31 13.69 8.49 -0.57
CA GLN A 31 12.74 7.65 -1.32
C GLN A 31 11.38 7.52 -0.62
N ASN A 32 11.25 8.11 0.57
CA ASN A 32 10.05 8.04 1.40
C ASN A 32 8.99 9.07 0.94
N LEU A 33 8.14 8.66 -0.01
CA LEU A 33 7.01 9.43 -0.54
C LEU A 33 5.93 9.75 0.52
N THR A 34 6.06 9.17 1.72
CA THR A 34 5.01 9.18 2.75
C THR A 34 4.67 10.57 3.25
N SER A 35 5.64 11.48 3.43
CA SER A 35 5.36 12.82 3.94
C SER A 35 4.50 13.63 2.96
N THR A 36 4.83 13.54 1.68
CA THR A 36 4.05 14.19 0.63
C THR A 36 2.68 13.51 0.45
N LEU A 37 2.65 12.17 0.41
CA LEU A 37 1.41 11.41 0.35
C LEU A 37 0.48 11.76 1.50
N ALA A 38 0.98 11.83 2.74
CA ALA A 38 0.19 12.20 3.90
C ALA A 38 -0.37 13.62 3.78
N SER A 39 0.43 14.57 3.31
CA SER A 39 0.00 15.96 3.10
C SER A 39 -1.11 16.04 2.04
N TYR A 40 -0.95 15.29 0.94
CA TYR A 40 -1.96 15.15 -0.09
C TYR A 40 -3.27 14.59 0.49
N LEU A 41 -3.22 13.46 1.18
CA LEU A 41 -4.40 12.82 1.78
C LEU A 41 -5.13 13.77 2.75
N LEU A 42 -4.39 14.46 3.64
CA LEU A 42 -4.97 15.43 4.58
C LEU A 42 -5.67 16.60 3.86
N SER A 43 -5.03 17.17 2.83
CA SER A 43 -5.63 18.26 2.04
C SER A 43 -6.91 17.84 1.31
N ASN A 44 -7.11 16.53 1.13
CA ASN A 44 -8.24 15.91 0.48
C ASN A 44 -9.27 15.35 1.50
N GLY A 45 -9.12 15.66 2.79
CA GLY A 45 -10.03 15.25 3.85
C GLY A 45 -9.88 13.79 4.29
N ILE A 46 -8.87 13.07 3.79
CA ILE A 46 -8.52 11.72 4.21
C ILE A 46 -7.64 11.85 5.45
N GLY A 47 -8.12 11.37 6.59
CA GLY A 47 -7.45 11.61 7.87
C GLY A 47 -7.94 10.72 9.00
N SER A 48 -8.13 11.33 10.18
CA SER A 48 -8.25 10.58 11.42
C SER A 48 -9.41 9.59 11.43
N ASN A 49 -9.19 8.42 12.04
CA ASN A 49 -10.13 7.29 12.16
C ASN A 49 -10.45 6.52 10.87
N TRP A 50 -9.86 6.88 9.74
CA TRP A 50 -10.03 6.10 8.50
C TRP A 50 -9.29 4.77 8.59
N VAL A 51 -9.74 3.79 7.82
CA VAL A 51 -9.09 2.49 7.65
C VAL A 51 -8.51 2.42 6.24
N ILE A 52 -7.19 2.48 6.16
CA ILE A 52 -6.47 2.60 4.89
C ILE A 52 -5.80 1.26 4.55
N LEU A 53 -6.03 0.75 3.36
CA LEU A 53 -5.31 -0.39 2.80
C LEU A 53 -4.12 0.11 1.98
N VAL A 54 -2.91 -0.35 2.31
CA VAL A 54 -1.67 0.05 1.62
C VAL A 54 -1.00 -1.17 1.00
N PHE A 55 -0.89 -1.19 -0.32
CA PHE A 55 -0.14 -2.18 -1.08
C PHE A 55 1.31 -1.71 -1.30
N ASN A 56 2.24 -2.42 -0.65
CA ASN A 56 3.66 -2.32 -0.93
C ASN A 56 4.06 -3.44 -1.89
N LEU A 57 3.96 -3.17 -3.19
CA LEU A 57 4.21 -4.11 -4.29
C LEU A 57 5.72 -4.27 -4.63
N ARG A 58 6.59 -3.99 -3.65
CA ARG A 58 8.04 -3.94 -3.83
C ARG A 58 8.59 -5.34 -4.10
N ASN A 59 9.15 -5.53 -5.29
CA ASN A 59 9.86 -6.74 -5.71
C ASN A 59 11.39 -6.59 -5.61
N SER A 60 11.91 -5.35 -5.56
CA SER A 60 13.33 -5.07 -5.33
C SER A 60 13.54 -3.95 -4.30
N GLU A 61 14.66 -3.96 -3.61
CA GLU A 61 15.02 -2.99 -2.57
C GLU A 61 15.00 -1.52 -3.04
N ASN A 62 15.21 -1.29 -4.34
CA ASN A 62 15.36 0.04 -4.94
C ASN A 62 14.04 0.69 -5.38
N GLN A 63 12.93 -0.06 -5.39
CA GLN A 63 11.63 0.51 -5.75
C GLN A 63 11.11 1.37 -4.59
N PRO A 64 10.42 2.49 -4.81
CA PRO A 64 9.84 3.27 -3.72
C PRO A 64 8.82 2.46 -2.90
N SER A 65 8.64 2.84 -1.64
CA SER A 65 7.65 2.23 -0.74
C SER A 65 6.93 3.29 0.08
N ILE A 66 5.81 2.89 0.68
CA ILE A 66 5.06 3.71 1.62
C ILE A 66 5.43 3.27 3.04
N ASN A 67 5.99 4.18 3.83
CA ASN A 67 6.26 3.96 5.24
C ASN A 67 4.94 4.09 6.01
N VAL A 68 4.30 2.96 6.27
CA VAL A 68 2.99 2.91 6.92
C VAL A 68 2.99 3.43 8.36
N HIS A 69 4.12 3.35 9.08
CA HIS A 69 4.23 3.92 10.43
C HIS A 69 4.17 5.44 10.41
N THR A 70 4.96 6.05 9.53
CA THR A 70 4.93 7.51 9.34
C THR A 70 3.56 7.96 8.81
N LEU A 71 2.94 7.19 7.91
CA LEU A 71 1.63 7.50 7.37
C LEU A 71 0.53 7.47 8.44
N ALA A 72 0.48 6.39 9.25
CA ALA A 72 -0.49 6.24 10.33
C ALA A 72 -0.36 7.37 11.36
N ASN A 73 0.88 7.77 11.68
CA ASN A 73 1.14 8.90 12.60
C ASN A 73 0.67 10.23 12.03
N ARG A 74 0.93 10.51 10.75
CA ARG A 74 0.55 11.78 10.11
C ARG A 74 -0.96 11.92 9.93
N LEU A 75 -1.65 10.83 9.59
CA LEU A 75 -3.09 10.84 9.34
C LEU A 75 -3.93 10.56 10.59
N ASN A 76 -3.32 9.96 11.61
CA ASN A 76 -4.00 9.38 12.77
C ASN A 76 -5.07 8.35 12.36
N SER A 77 -4.69 7.44 11.48
CA SER A 77 -5.57 6.45 10.84
C SER A 77 -5.12 5.02 11.14
N ASN A 78 -6.03 4.06 10.96
CA ASN A 78 -5.71 2.64 10.98
C ASN A 78 -5.19 2.22 9.61
N ILE A 79 -4.16 1.38 9.58
CA ILE A 79 -3.56 0.95 8.32
C ILE A 79 -3.47 -0.58 8.28
N TRP A 80 -3.96 -1.16 7.19
CA TRP A 80 -3.65 -2.53 6.81
C TRP A 80 -2.64 -2.50 5.67
N SER A 81 -1.45 -3.05 5.88
CA SER A 81 -0.38 -3.08 4.90
C SER A 81 -0.23 -4.47 4.29
N VAL A 82 -0.31 -4.56 2.97
CA VAL A 82 -0.08 -5.77 2.19
C VAL A 82 1.31 -5.72 1.57
N SER A 83 2.09 -6.77 1.76
CA SER A 83 3.37 -7.00 1.08
C SER A 83 3.30 -8.26 0.23
N LEU A 84 3.82 -8.19 -1.01
CA LEU A 84 3.92 -9.37 -1.87
C LEU A 84 5.23 -10.13 -1.70
N ASN A 85 6.30 -9.41 -1.33
CA ASN A 85 7.61 -10.00 -1.04
C ASN A 85 7.70 -10.45 0.44
N PRO A 86 7.97 -11.75 0.73
CA PRO A 86 8.13 -12.26 2.08
C PRO A 86 9.20 -11.53 2.92
N PHE A 87 10.32 -11.13 2.30
CA PHE A 87 11.40 -10.42 2.99
C PHE A 87 10.96 -9.02 3.45
N CYS A 88 10.23 -8.30 2.59
CA CYS A 88 9.61 -7.01 2.93
C CYS A 88 8.55 -7.16 4.03
N PHE A 89 7.74 -8.22 3.97
CA PHE A 89 6.76 -8.52 5.02
C PHE A 89 7.44 -8.79 6.36
N ARG A 90 8.46 -9.66 6.37
CA ARG A 90 9.20 -10.00 7.60
C ARG A 90 9.88 -8.78 8.21
N HIS A 91 10.45 -7.92 7.38
CA HIS A 91 11.02 -6.64 7.80
C HIS A 91 9.95 -5.73 8.42
N SER A 92 8.78 -5.62 7.79
CA SER A 92 7.65 -4.84 8.31
C SER A 92 7.19 -5.32 9.69
N LEU A 93 7.22 -6.64 9.95
CA LEU A 93 6.95 -7.17 11.29
C LEU A 93 8.02 -6.79 12.32
N THR A 94 9.30 -6.71 11.94
CA THR A 94 10.37 -6.18 12.81
C THR A 94 10.05 -4.73 13.19
N LEU A 95 9.72 -3.89 12.21
CA LEU A 95 9.35 -2.50 12.44
C LEU A 95 8.10 -2.37 13.33
N ALA A 96 7.08 -3.20 13.11
CA ALA A 96 5.87 -3.20 13.91
C ALA A 96 6.16 -3.52 15.39
N ASN A 97 7.02 -4.51 15.65
CA ASN A 97 7.41 -4.87 17.02
C ASN A 97 8.20 -3.75 17.71
N ASN A 98 9.03 -3.02 16.97
CA ASN A 98 9.80 -1.90 17.50
C ASN A 98 8.92 -0.66 17.77
N ASN A 99 7.97 -0.36 16.88
CA ASN A 99 7.11 0.83 16.99
C ASN A 99 5.90 0.61 17.93
N GLN A 100 5.46 -0.64 18.11
CA GLN A 100 4.32 -1.02 18.96
C GLN A 100 2.99 -0.29 18.65
N ASP A 101 2.82 0.17 17.40
CA ASP A 101 1.60 0.86 16.98
C ASP A 101 0.50 -0.15 16.59
N ARG A 102 -0.51 -0.26 17.46
CA ARG A 102 -1.63 -1.21 17.31
C ARG A 102 -2.59 -0.88 16.17
N ARG A 103 -2.51 0.34 15.61
CA ARG A 103 -3.33 0.78 14.47
C ARG A 103 -2.89 0.15 13.16
N ILE A 104 -1.67 -0.39 13.13
CA ILE A 104 -1.05 -0.92 11.92
C ILE A 104 -1.09 -2.45 11.96
N ARG A 105 -1.56 -3.05 10.86
CA ARG A 105 -1.56 -4.48 10.62
C ARG A 105 -0.79 -4.77 9.35
N HIS A 106 -0.13 -5.91 9.31
CA HIS A 106 0.61 -6.35 8.14
C HIS A 106 0.09 -7.73 7.71
N SER A 107 -0.05 -7.94 6.41
CA SER A 107 -0.27 -9.26 5.83
C SER A 107 0.66 -9.49 4.64
N TRP A 108 0.97 -10.76 4.42
CA TRP A 108 1.67 -11.22 3.24
C TRP A 108 0.72 -12.01 2.35
N HIS A 109 0.85 -11.80 1.05
CA HIS A 109 0.10 -12.50 0.02
C HIS A 109 1.05 -12.80 -1.14
N GLU A 110 0.80 -13.88 -1.86
CA GLU A 110 1.63 -14.26 -3.02
C GLU A 110 1.48 -13.23 -4.16
N ASP A 111 0.27 -12.72 -4.34
CA ASP A 111 -0.08 -11.75 -5.36
C ASP A 111 -1.23 -10.83 -4.88
N ILE A 112 -1.60 -9.88 -5.74
CA ILE A 112 -2.71 -8.98 -5.46
C ILE A 112 -4.07 -9.71 -5.44
N GLU A 113 -4.24 -10.73 -6.28
CA GLU A 113 -5.50 -11.46 -6.41
C GLU A 113 -5.85 -12.20 -5.11
N SER A 114 -4.87 -12.90 -4.53
CA SER A 114 -4.99 -13.58 -3.23
C SER A 114 -5.22 -12.60 -2.08
N ALA A 115 -4.63 -11.38 -2.12
CA ALA A 115 -4.90 -10.34 -1.12
C ALA A 115 -6.36 -9.86 -1.17
N PHE A 116 -6.86 -9.50 -2.36
CA PHE A 116 -8.24 -9.05 -2.52
C PHE A 116 -9.25 -10.15 -2.18
N GLN A 117 -8.98 -11.40 -2.59
CA GLN A 117 -9.83 -12.53 -2.25
C GLN A 117 -9.93 -12.71 -0.73
N PHE A 118 -8.78 -12.78 -0.04
CA PHE A 118 -8.74 -12.93 1.40
C PHE A 118 -9.49 -11.80 2.11
N LEU A 119 -9.20 -10.55 1.78
CA LEU A 119 -9.84 -9.39 2.41
C LEU A 119 -11.35 -9.36 2.14
N GLY A 120 -11.78 -9.71 0.92
CA GLY A 120 -13.19 -9.83 0.57
C GLY A 120 -13.90 -10.91 1.40
N GLU A 121 -13.26 -12.05 1.62
CA GLU A 121 -13.77 -13.10 2.51
C GLU A 121 -13.81 -12.65 3.98
N GLN A 122 -12.82 -11.87 4.45
CA GLN A 122 -12.82 -11.36 5.83
C GLN A 122 -13.90 -10.29 6.09
N ILE A 123 -14.33 -9.55 5.05
CA ILE A 123 -15.36 -8.51 5.15
C ILE A 123 -16.77 -9.06 4.89
N SER A 124 -16.90 -9.93 3.90
CA SER A 124 -18.20 -10.38 3.37
C SER A 124 -18.47 -11.88 3.52
N GLY A 125 -17.49 -12.66 3.96
CA GLY A 125 -17.62 -14.10 4.17
C GLY A 125 -18.50 -14.49 5.36
N LYS A 126 -18.60 -15.80 5.61
CA LYS A 126 -19.44 -16.35 6.69
C LYS A 126 -18.89 -16.04 8.09
N GLU A 127 -17.57 -16.00 8.22
CA GLU A 127 -16.85 -15.69 9.46
C GLU A 127 -16.20 -14.30 9.32
N LYS A 128 -17.03 -13.25 9.31
CA LYS A 128 -16.56 -11.86 9.15
C LYS A 128 -15.65 -11.47 10.31
N ASN A 129 -14.39 -11.22 10.01
CA ASN A 129 -13.39 -10.78 11.00
C ASN A 129 -13.00 -9.31 10.82
N ILE A 130 -13.34 -8.69 9.67
CA ILE A 130 -13.18 -7.26 9.42
C ILE A 130 -14.57 -6.65 9.28
N SER A 131 -14.90 -5.72 10.18
CA SER A 131 -16.26 -5.16 10.28
C SER A 131 -16.53 -4.00 9.34
N THR A 132 -15.54 -3.55 8.57
CA THR A 132 -15.64 -2.36 7.73
C THR A 132 -14.88 -2.53 6.42
N LEU A 133 -15.35 -1.83 5.38
CA LEU A 133 -14.59 -1.59 4.16
C LEU A 133 -13.40 -0.67 4.45
N PHE A 134 -12.42 -0.70 3.55
CA PHE A 134 -11.29 0.23 3.57
C PHE A 134 -11.71 1.55 2.95
N ASP A 135 -11.62 2.65 3.70
CA ASP A 135 -11.98 3.97 3.18
C ASP A 135 -11.09 4.36 1.98
N VAL A 136 -9.82 3.96 1.99
CA VAL A 136 -8.87 4.21 0.89
C VAL A 136 -8.02 2.98 0.65
N ILE A 137 -7.81 2.64 -0.62
CA ILE A 137 -6.79 1.69 -1.06
C ILE A 137 -5.69 2.47 -1.77
N ILE A 138 -4.44 2.29 -1.34
CA ILE A 138 -3.27 3.01 -1.87
C ILE A 138 -2.22 1.99 -2.29
N GLY A 139 -1.57 2.20 -3.43
CA GLY A 139 -0.36 1.44 -3.77
C GLY A 139 0.46 2.12 -4.86
N ILE A 140 1.73 1.76 -4.96
CA ILE A 140 2.61 2.20 -6.05
C ILE A 140 2.53 1.17 -7.17
N GLY A 141 2.15 1.59 -8.39
CA GLY A 141 1.92 0.68 -9.53
C GLY A 141 0.71 -0.24 -9.34
N LEU A 142 -0.26 0.17 -8.52
CA LEU A 142 -1.38 -0.67 -8.10
C LEU A 142 -2.35 -0.95 -9.26
N LEU A 143 -2.62 0.06 -10.09
CA LEU A 143 -3.64 -0.01 -11.14
C LEU A 143 -3.31 -1.08 -12.19
N GLU A 144 -2.04 -1.19 -12.59
CA GLU A 144 -1.59 -2.22 -13.53
C GLU A 144 -1.84 -3.62 -12.97
N LYS A 145 -1.56 -3.83 -11.68
CA LYS A 145 -1.79 -5.11 -11.01
C LYS A 145 -3.27 -5.43 -10.83
N ILE A 146 -4.10 -4.43 -10.59
CA ILE A 146 -5.55 -4.63 -10.54
C ILE A 146 -6.09 -5.06 -11.90
N LYS A 147 -5.62 -4.45 -13.00
CA LYS A 147 -6.05 -4.80 -14.38
C LYS A 147 -5.70 -6.23 -14.78
N GLU A 148 -4.67 -6.82 -14.19
CA GLU A 148 -4.27 -8.21 -14.42
C GLU A 148 -5.19 -9.22 -13.71
N MET A 149 -6.00 -8.81 -12.73
CA MET A 149 -6.86 -9.71 -11.96
C MET A 149 -8.08 -10.20 -12.74
N LYS A 150 -8.57 -11.40 -12.41
CA LYS A 150 -9.91 -11.84 -12.82
C LYS A 150 -10.99 -11.04 -12.08
N ASN A 151 -11.97 -10.52 -12.81
CA ASN A 151 -13.11 -9.73 -12.29
C ASN A 151 -12.67 -8.60 -11.32
N PRO A 152 -11.85 -7.64 -11.78
CA PRO A 152 -11.24 -6.64 -10.91
C PRO A 152 -12.27 -5.76 -10.20
N SER A 153 -13.30 -5.29 -10.91
CA SER A 153 -14.36 -4.45 -10.33
C SER A 153 -15.06 -5.12 -9.15
N GLU A 154 -15.52 -6.36 -9.32
CA GLU A 154 -16.19 -7.13 -8.26
C GLU A 154 -15.32 -7.29 -7.01
N LYS A 155 -14.01 -7.52 -7.20
CA LYS A 155 -13.07 -7.68 -6.09
C LYS A 155 -12.78 -6.37 -5.38
N VAL A 156 -12.63 -5.28 -6.13
CA VAL A 156 -12.37 -3.95 -5.56
C VAL A 156 -13.60 -3.47 -4.79
N GLU A 157 -14.80 -3.54 -5.37
CA GLU A 157 -16.07 -3.13 -4.74
C GLU A 157 -16.36 -3.89 -3.43
N LYS A 158 -15.91 -5.15 -3.31
CA LYS A 158 -16.09 -5.94 -2.08
C LYS A 158 -15.32 -5.41 -0.87
N ILE A 159 -14.27 -4.62 -1.09
CA ILE A 159 -13.37 -4.17 -0.02
C ILE A 159 -13.17 -2.65 0.02
N LEU A 160 -13.41 -1.94 -1.08
CA LEU A 160 -13.26 -0.50 -1.21
C LEU A 160 -14.50 0.23 -0.69
N GLY A 161 -14.27 1.21 0.17
CA GLY A 161 -15.32 2.08 0.70
C GLY A 161 -15.46 3.40 -0.05
N ARG A 162 -14.34 4.03 -0.48
CA ARG A 162 -14.39 5.38 -1.07
C ARG A 162 -13.38 5.67 -2.18
N TYR A 163 -12.07 5.52 -1.92
CA TYR A 163 -11.03 5.98 -2.86
C TYR A 163 -10.00 4.90 -3.21
N LEU A 164 -9.67 4.80 -4.49
CA LEU A 164 -8.55 4.01 -5.00
C LEU A 164 -7.45 4.95 -5.52
N LEU A 165 -6.28 4.90 -4.89
CA LEU A 165 -5.13 5.74 -5.22
C LEU A 165 -3.98 4.86 -5.74
N SER A 166 -3.62 5.04 -7.02
CA SER A 166 -2.42 4.44 -7.60
C SER A 166 -1.35 5.51 -7.79
N ILE A 167 -0.17 5.29 -7.22
CA ILE A 167 0.99 6.17 -7.42
C ILE A 167 1.82 5.54 -8.53
N GLU A 168 1.97 6.24 -9.65
CA GLU A 168 2.72 5.72 -10.80
C GLU A 168 4.09 6.39 -10.86
N THR A 169 5.15 5.59 -10.98
CA THR A 169 6.51 6.10 -11.12
C THR A 169 6.84 6.27 -12.61
N GLY A 170 6.51 7.42 -13.19
CA GLY A 170 6.91 7.78 -14.56
C GLY A 170 8.14 8.69 -14.61
N GLU A 171 8.82 8.73 -15.77
CA GLU A 171 9.82 9.76 -16.11
C GLU A 171 9.19 11.13 -16.45
N GLY A 172 7.86 11.23 -16.47
CA GLY A 172 7.09 12.42 -16.82
C GLY A 172 6.54 13.19 -15.62
N ASN A 173 6.26 14.47 -15.84
CA ASN A 173 5.75 15.45 -14.86
C ASN A 173 4.21 15.46 -14.70
N ASP A 174 3.50 14.50 -15.30
CA ASP A 174 2.04 14.60 -15.47
C ASP A 174 1.28 13.77 -14.42
N ILE A 175 0.51 14.47 -13.57
CA ILE A 175 -0.62 13.87 -12.84
C ILE A 175 -1.70 13.55 -13.87
N ARG A 176 -2.03 12.27 -14.06
CA ARG A 176 -3.17 11.87 -14.90
C ARG A 176 -4.37 11.61 -13.99
N LYS A 177 -5.55 12.05 -14.43
CA LYS A 177 -6.81 11.69 -13.79
C LYS A 177 -7.59 10.84 -14.77
N GLU A 178 -7.93 9.62 -14.39
CA GLU A 178 -8.94 8.84 -15.07
C GLU A 178 -10.17 8.81 -14.16
N GLU A 179 -11.11 9.72 -14.42
CA GLU A 179 -12.44 9.67 -13.82
C GLU A 179 -13.28 8.70 -14.65
N ASN A 180 -13.41 7.46 -14.20
CA ASN A 180 -14.49 6.59 -14.63
C ASN A 180 -15.61 6.68 -13.58
N ASN A 181 -16.84 6.85 -14.06
CA ASN A 181 -18.03 6.97 -13.23
C ASN A 181 -18.03 5.87 -12.14
N GLU A 182 -18.08 6.33 -10.89
CA GLU A 182 -18.19 5.61 -9.61
C GLU A 182 -16.90 5.38 -8.79
N ASP A 183 -15.68 5.40 -9.37
CA ASP A 183 -14.43 5.27 -8.61
C ASP A 183 -13.39 6.32 -9.02
N ILE A 184 -13.06 7.24 -8.12
CA ILE A 184 -12.03 8.25 -8.38
C ILE A 184 -10.65 7.58 -8.30
N VAL A 185 -10.09 7.22 -9.46
CA VAL A 185 -8.70 6.80 -9.61
C VAL A 185 -7.82 8.05 -9.73
N VAL A 186 -7.08 8.34 -8.65
CA VAL A 186 -6.05 9.38 -8.71
C VAL A 186 -4.73 8.73 -9.12
N ILE A 187 -4.14 9.16 -10.23
CA ILE A 187 -2.79 8.76 -10.65
C ILE A 187 -1.83 9.90 -10.30
N LEU A 188 -1.02 9.71 -9.26
CA LEU A 188 0.02 10.68 -8.89
C LEU A 188 1.36 10.23 -9.45
N ALA A 189 1.94 11.05 -10.35
CA ALA A 189 3.32 10.88 -10.78
C ALA A 189 4.27 11.23 -9.62
N LYS A 190 5.32 10.42 -9.41
CA LYS A 190 6.35 10.65 -8.38
C LYS A 190 6.93 12.08 -8.42
N SER A 191 7.20 12.61 -9.62
CA SER A 191 7.68 13.97 -9.89
C SER A 191 6.72 15.07 -9.43
N ALA A 192 5.41 14.82 -9.48
CA ALA A 192 4.39 15.76 -9.01
C ALA A 192 4.23 15.71 -7.49
N LEU A 193 4.46 14.53 -6.88
CA LEU A 193 4.62 14.38 -5.43
C LEU A 193 5.84 15.20 -4.95
N ASP A 194 7.01 15.01 -5.56
CA ASP A 194 8.25 15.67 -5.14
C ASP A 194 8.19 17.21 -5.25
N ARG A 195 7.31 17.74 -6.11
CA ARG A 195 7.09 19.19 -6.29
C ARG A 195 5.98 19.79 -5.42
N GLY A 196 5.27 18.97 -4.64
CA GLY A 196 4.15 19.42 -3.79
C GLY A 196 3.00 20.02 -4.60
N GLU A 197 2.85 19.62 -5.86
CA GLU A 197 1.82 20.17 -6.75
C GLU A 197 0.43 19.76 -6.27
N ARG A 198 -0.44 20.75 -6.02
CA ARG A 198 -1.85 20.49 -5.71
C ARG A 198 -2.53 19.98 -6.98
N SER A 199 -3.00 18.73 -6.95
CA SER A 199 -3.90 18.23 -8.00
C SER A 199 -5.17 19.11 -8.04
N PRO A 200 -5.57 19.63 -9.21
CA PRO A 200 -6.78 20.42 -9.30
C PRO A 200 -7.98 19.49 -9.20
N LEU A 201 -8.75 19.58 -8.10
CA LEU A 201 -10.10 19.03 -7.86
C LEU A 201 -10.17 17.64 -7.20
N LEU A 202 -10.59 17.59 -5.93
CA LEU A 202 -11.59 16.61 -5.49
C LEU A 202 -12.92 17.33 -5.56
N LYS A 203 -13.72 17.10 -6.59
CA LYS A 203 -15.13 17.51 -6.57
C LYS A 203 -16.00 16.28 -6.39
N GLN A 204 -16.85 16.39 -5.36
CA GLN A 204 -17.97 15.53 -5.04
C GLN A 204 -18.95 15.39 -6.21
N ALA A 205 -19.53 14.21 -6.35
CA ALA A 205 -20.93 14.00 -6.77
C ALA A 205 -21.41 12.82 -5.90
N VAL A 206 -22.41 12.85 -5.02
CA VAL A 206 -23.69 13.57 -4.88
C VAL A 206 -24.62 13.38 -6.08
N TYR A 207 -25.52 12.41 -5.87
CA TYR A 207 -26.71 11.94 -6.61
C TYR A 207 -26.50 11.16 -7.90
#